data_AF-A0A7S0LWU3-F1
#
_entry.id   AF-A0A7S0LWU3-F1
#
_cell.length_a   1.000
_cell.length_b   1.000
_cell.length_c   1.000
_cell.angle_alpha   90.00
_cell.angle_beta   90.00
_cell.angle_gamma   90.00
#
_symmetry.space_group_name_H-M   'P 1'
#
loop_
_entity.id
_entity.type
_entity.pdbx_description
1 polymer ?
#
loop_
_entity_poly.entity_id
_entity_poly.type
_entity_poly.pdbx_seq_one_letter_code
_entity_poly.pdbx_strand_id
1 'polypeptide(L)'
;GKTLFLTMLRCYYDVQAAEKFERLFGGLEIGKMPSLTKNTYHVLMLDFAMDASSLNYETVSELQQSFKRVLFSQVLKFAKDYNFEAPENLDAFFGLKTVASWVHGV
;
A
#
# COMPACT_ATOMS: atom_id res chain seq x y z
N GLY A 1 6.01 0.53 -17.44
CA GLY A 1 7.14 -0.05 -16.68
C GLY A 1 6.87 -0.13 -15.19
N LYS A 2 6.72 1.01 -14.51
CA LYS A 2 6.59 1.09 -13.04
C LYS A 2 5.42 0.27 -12.46
N THR A 3 4.22 0.42 -13.02
CA THR A 3 3.03 -0.31 -12.54
C THR A 3 3.20 -1.83 -12.63
N LEU A 4 3.74 -2.34 -13.73
CA LEU A 4 4.01 -3.78 -13.88
C LEU A 4 4.99 -4.28 -12.82
N PHE A 5 6.04 -3.50 -12.54
CA PHE A 5 7.03 -3.85 -11.53
C PHE A 5 6.43 -3.89 -10.10
N LEU A 6 5.63 -2.90 -9.73
CA LEU A 6 4.96 -2.87 -8.42
C LEU A 6 3.93 -4.00 -8.28
N THR A 7 3.19 -4.31 -9.34
CA THR A 7 2.28 -5.46 -9.37
C THR A 7 3.04 -6.77 -9.23
N MET A 8 4.21 -6.89 -9.87
CA MET A 8 5.08 -8.06 -9.73
C MET A 8 5.53 -8.24 -8.28
N LEU A 9 6.03 -7.18 -7.64
CA LEU A 9 6.42 -7.22 -6.22
C LEU A 9 5.26 -7.60 -5.31
N ARG A 10 4.07 -7.04 -5.54
CA ARG A 10 2.86 -7.43 -4.81
C ARG A 10 2.60 -8.92 -4.98
N CYS A 11 2.51 -9.43 -6.21
CA CYS A 11 2.26 -10.85 -6.45
C CYS A 11 3.34 -11.77 -5.84
N TYR A 12 4.58 -11.31 -5.74
CA TYR A 12 5.68 -12.09 -5.19
C TYR A 12 5.64 -12.19 -3.65
N TYR A 13 5.27 -11.10 -2.97
CA TYR A 13 5.34 -11.00 -1.50
C TYR A 13 4.00 -11.17 -0.78
N ASP A 14 2.89 -10.94 -1.45
CA ASP A 14 1.54 -10.95 -0.86
C ASP A 14 1.09 -12.37 -0.49
N VAL A 15 0.65 -12.58 0.76
CA VAL A 15 0.10 -13.86 1.25
C VAL A 15 -1.08 -14.35 0.39
N GLN A 16 -1.91 -13.44 -0.13
CA GLN A 16 -3.06 -13.83 -0.96
C GLN A 16 -2.66 -14.33 -2.36
N ALA A 17 -1.42 -14.10 -2.78
CA ALA A 17 -0.90 -14.56 -4.06
C ALA A 17 -0.19 -15.92 -4.00
N ALA A 18 -0.12 -16.56 -2.82
CA ALA A 18 0.60 -17.81 -2.61
C ALA A 18 0.19 -18.93 -3.58
N GLU A 19 -1.12 -19.12 -3.79
CA GLU A 19 -1.65 -20.14 -4.71
C GLU A 19 -1.29 -19.87 -6.19
N LYS A 20 -0.99 -18.62 -6.53
CA LYS A 20 -0.65 -18.19 -7.90
C LYS A 20 0.86 -18.17 -8.13
N PHE A 21 1.68 -18.37 -7.10
CA PHE A 21 3.13 -18.18 -7.19
C PHE A 21 3.75 -19.03 -8.29
N GLU A 22 3.43 -20.34 -8.33
CA GLU A 22 4.00 -21.26 -9.31
C GLU A 22 3.62 -20.85 -10.75
N ARG A 23 2.34 -20.51 -10.96
CA ARG A 23 1.86 -20.04 -12.26
C ARG A 23 2.54 -18.75 -12.72
N LEU A 24 2.81 -17.82 -11.79
CA LEU A 24 3.36 -16.51 -12.12
C LEU A 24 4.89 -16.49 -12.20
N PHE A 25 5.56 -17.31 -11.39
CA PHE A 25 7.00 -17.21 -11.17
C PHE A 25 7.77 -18.52 -11.39
N GLY A 26 7.12 -19.69 -11.44
CA GLY A 26 7.80 -21.00 -11.49
C GLY A 26 8.76 -21.17 -12.68
N GLY A 27 8.44 -20.56 -13.82
CA GLY A 27 9.32 -20.53 -15.00
C GLY A 27 10.49 -19.54 -14.91
N LEU A 28 10.52 -18.67 -13.90
CA LEU A 28 11.49 -17.59 -13.73
C LEU A 28 12.54 -17.95 -12.68
N GLU A 29 13.73 -17.35 -12.76
CA GLU A 29 14.79 -17.58 -11.79
C GLU A 29 14.35 -17.27 -10.34
N ILE A 30 13.55 -16.23 -10.14
CA ILE A 30 12.99 -15.86 -8.83
C ILE A 30 11.95 -16.84 -8.29
N GLY A 31 11.39 -17.71 -9.13
CA GLY A 31 10.53 -18.81 -8.72
C GLY A 31 11.27 -20.14 -8.54
N LYS A 32 12.34 -20.37 -9.32
CA LYS A 32 13.24 -21.52 -9.14
C LYS A 32 14.06 -21.42 -7.84
N MET A 33 14.48 -20.20 -7.48
CA MET A 33 15.17 -19.90 -6.23
C MET A 33 14.41 -18.79 -5.48
N PRO A 34 13.28 -19.12 -4.84
CA PRO A 34 12.47 -18.13 -4.17
C PRO A 34 13.13 -17.66 -2.87
N SER A 35 12.90 -16.39 -2.50
CA SER A 35 13.28 -15.87 -1.20
C SER A 35 12.54 -16.60 -0.07
N LEU A 36 13.12 -16.65 1.13
CA LEU A 36 12.45 -17.22 2.31
C LEU A 36 11.14 -16.47 2.68
N THR A 37 10.99 -15.25 2.20
CA THR A 37 9.86 -14.37 2.52
C THR A 37 8.88 -14.24 1.35
N LYS A 38 8.90 -15.15 0.37
CA LYS A 38 7.89 -15.15 -0.71
C LYS A 38 6.50 -15.40 -0.13
N ASN A 39 5.52 -14.62 -0.55
CA ASN A 39 4.13 -14.71 -0.09
C ASN A 39 3.96 -14.75 1.45
N THR A 40 4.83 -14.07 2.21
CA THR A 40 4.73 -14.04 3.69
C THR A 40 4.19 -12.71 4.23
N TYR A 41 3.93 -11.72 3.38
CA TYR A 41 3.54 -10.38 3.82
C TYR A 41 2.12 -10.00 3.42
N HIS A 42 1.49 -9.14 4.22
CA HIS A 42 0.34 -8.35 3.77
C HIS A 42 0.87 -7.10 3.06
N VAL A 43 0.52 -6.89 1.80
CA VAL A 43 1.10 -5.84 0.96
C VAL A 43 0.11 -4.69 0.78
N LEU A 44 0.45 -3.52 1.33
CA LEU A 44 -0.24 -2.26 1.05
C LEU A 44 0.25 -1.69 -0.27
N MET A 45 -0.61 -1.73 -1.29
CA MET A 45 -0.33 -1.09 -2.58
C MET A 45 -0.76 0.38 -2.52
N LEU A 46 0.18 1.31 -2.68
CA LEU A 46 -0.10 2.73 -2.80
C LEU A 46 -0.01 3.16 -4.27
N ASP A 47 -1.12 3.63 -4.82
CA ASP A 47 -1.18 4.19 -6.16
C ASP A 47 -1.82 5.58 -6.11
N PHE A 48 -1.01 6.60 -6.41
CA PHE A 48 -1.42 8.01 -6.43
C PHE A 48 -1.67 8.53 -7.85
N ALA A 49 -1.56 7.68 -8.88
CA ALA A 49 -1.67 8.12 -10.26
C ALA A 49 -3.10 8.54 -10.64
N MET A 50 -4.13 7.94 -10.05
CA MET A 50 -5.53 8.24 -10.38
C MET A 50 -5.98 9.65 -9.96
N ASP A 51 -5.38 10.23 -8.92
CA ASP A 51 -5.79 11.56 -8.41
C ASP A 51 -4.92 12.71 -8.96
N ALA A 52 -3.93 12.40 -9.80
CA ALA A 52 -3.15 13.43 -10.50
C ALA A 52 -3.85 13.94 -11.76
N SER A 53 -4.72 13.12 -12.38
CA SER A 53 -5.43 13.48 -13.61
C SER A 53 -6.71 14.30 -13.39
N SER A 54 -7.22 14.35 -12.16
CA SER A 54 -8.47 15.01 -11.77
C SER A 54 -8.28 16.40 -11.16
N LEU A 55 -7.04 16.83 -10.91
CA LEU A 55 -6.79 17.93 -9.98
C LEU A 55 -5.83 18.97 -10.55
N ASN A 56 -6.40 20.11 -10.95
CA ASN A 56 -5.68 21.39 -10.97
C ASN A 56 -5.49 21.82 -9.52
N TYR A 57 -4.42 21.34 -8.88
CA TYR A 57 -4.07 21.77 -7.54
C TYR A 57 -3.58 23.21 -7.59
N GLU A 58 -4.36 24.14 -7.04
CA GLU A 58 -3.95 25.54 -6.95
C GLU A 58 -3.19 25.79 -5.64
N THR A 59 -3.39 24.94 -4.64
CA THR A 59 -2.78 25.09 -3.31
C THR A 59 -2.14 23.80 -2.78
N VAL A 60 -1.16 23.97 -1.88
CA VAL A 60 -0.55 22.87 -1.11
C VAL A 60 -1.60 22.16 -0.24
N SER A 61 -2.60 22.88 0.26
CA SER A 61 -3.66 22.31 1.10
C SER A 61 -4.52 21.31 0.33
N GLU A 62 -4.89 21.63 -0.92
CA GLU A 62 -5.67 20.73 -1.77
C GLU A 62 -4.89 19.45 -2.11
N LEU A 63 -3.60 19.58 -2.39
CA LEU A 63 -2.69 18.45 -2.60
C LEU A 63 -2.56 17.57 -1.36
N GLN A 64 -2.44 18.18 -0.18
CA GLN A 64 -2.41 17.43 1.08
C GLN A 64 -3.72 16.68 1.31
N GLN A 65 -4.86 17.31 1.00
CA GLN A 65 -6.17 16.69 1.19
C GLN A 65 -6.40 15.54 0.22
N SER A 66 -5.97 15.66 -1.05
CA SER A 66 -6.04 14.57 -2.02
C SER A 66 -5.18 13.39 -1.61
N PHE A 67 -3.94 13.65 -1.20
CA PHE A 67 -3.04 12.62 -0.68
C PHE A 67 -3.68 11.85 0.49
N LYS A 68 -4.25 12.57 1.46
CA LYS A 68 -4.94 11.96 2.61
C LYS A 68 -6.10 11.06 2.17
N ARG A 69 -6.93 11.51 1.22
CA ARG A 69 -8.06 10.73 0.69
C ARG A 69 -7.59 9.45 0.01
N VAL A 70 -6.60 9.55 -0.88
CA VAL A 70 -6.05 8.38 -1.60
C VAL A 70 -5.46 7.38 -0.61
N LEU A 71 -4.60 7.85 0.30
CA LEU A 71 -3.97 6.97 1.29
C LEU A 71 -5.02 6.26 2.15
N PHE A 72 -6.02 6.99 2.64
CA PHE A 72 -7.10 6.40 3.44
C PHE A 72 -7.91 5.36 2.66
N SER A 73 -8.26 5.64 1.41
CA SER A 73 -8.93 4.68 0.53
C SER A 73 -8.12 3.38 0.36
N GLN A 74 -6.81 3.50 0.16
CA GLN A 74 -5.93 2.33 0.01
C GLN A 74 -5.81 1.54 1.32
N VAL A 75 -5.78 2.23 2.48
CA VAL A 75 -5.77 1.58 3.80
C VAL A 75 -7.07 0.86 4.09
N LEU A 76 -8.23 1.47 3.78
CA LEU A 76 -9.53 0.81 3.91
C LEU A 76 -9.61 -0.45 3.03
N LYS A 77 -9.13 -0.35 1.79
CA LYS A 77 -9.06 -1.50 0.88
C LYS A 77 -8.15 -2.59 1.42
N PHE A 78 -6.96 -2.22 1.91
CA PHE A 78 -6.04 -3.15 2.54
C PHE A 78 -6.64 -3.86 3.75
N ALA A 79 -7.28 -3.10 4.66
CA ALA A 79 -7.93 -3.65 5.84
C ALA A 79 -9.02 -4.65 5.44
N LYS A 80 -9.84 -4.30 4.43
CA LYS A 80 -10.84 -5.20 3.87
C LYS A 80 -10.22 -6.45 3.23
N ASP A 81 -9.22 -6.28 2.38
CA ASP A 81 -8.58 -7.37 1.62
C ASP A 81 -7.96 -8.43 2.56
N TYR A 82 -7.53 -8.03 3.76
CA TYR A 82 -6.92 -8.91 4.76
C TYR A 82 -7.75 -9.10 6.04
N ASN A 83 -8.99 -8.63 6.07
CA ASN A 83 -9.91 -8.72 7.21
C ASN A 83 -9.35 -8.13 8.53
N PHE A 84 -8.63 -7.00 8.44
CA PHE A 84 -8.26 -6.18 9.58
C PHE A 84 -9.38 -5.20 9.97
N GLU A 85 -9.36 -4.74 11.21
CA GLU A 85 -10.20 -3.64 11.66
C GLU A 85 -9.85 -2.36 10.89
N ALA A 86 -10.85 -1.77 10.25
CA ALA A 86 -10.67 -0.53 9.49
C ALA A 86 -10.74 0.68 10.42
N PRO A 87 -9.92 1.72 10.20
CA PRO A 87 -10.08 2.97 10.94
C PRO A 87 -11.44 3.58 10.66
N GLU A 88 -12.09 4.11 11.68
CA GLU A 88 -13.47 4.62 11.60
C GLU A 88 -13.63 5.76 10.57
N ASN A 89 -12.67 6.67 10.50
CA ASN A 89 -12.69 7.82 9.60
C ASN A 89 -11.28 8.40 9.37
N LEU A 90 -11.19 9.35 8.43
CA LEU A 90 -9.96 10.06 8.07
C LEU A 90 -9.28 10.74 9.26
N ASP A 91 -10.06 11.39 10.12
CA ASP A 91 -9.53 12.13 11.26
C ASP A 91 -8.98 11.21 12.34
N ALA A 92 -9.61 10.06 12.58
CA ALA A 92 -9.09 9.02 13.47
C ALA A 92 -7.78 8.44 12.95
N PHE A 93 -7.68 8.19 11.64
CA PHE A 93 -6.49 7.62 11.02
C PHE A 93 -5.29 8.57 11.05
N PHE A 94 -5.49 9.85 10.68
CA PHE A 94 -4.41 10.85 10.66
C PHE A 94 -4.23 11.57 11.99
N GLY A 95 -5.19 11.47 12.90
CA GLY A 95 -5.18 12.09 14.23
C GLY A 95 -4.41 11.29 15.29
N LEU A 96 -3.95 10.07 14.95
CA LEU A 96 -2.92 9.38 15.73
C LEU A 96 -1.69 10.28 15.78
N LYS A 97 -1.45 10.90 16.95
CA LYS A 97 -0.39 11.88 17.17
C LYS A 97 0.89 11.42 16.49
N THR A 98 1.33 12.20 15.51
CA THR A 98 2.62 12.04 14.84
C THR A 98 3.73 11.89 15.88
N VAL A 99 4.77 11.14 15.48
CA VAL A 99 6.01 10.87 16.21
C VAL A 99 6.70 12.13 16.78
N ALA A 100 6.24 13.33 16.42
CA ALA A 100 6.60 14.60 17.06
C ALA A 100 6.40 14.60 18.60
N SER A 101 5.47 13.80 19.14
CA SER A 101 5.30 13.65 20.60
C SER A 101 6.38 12.80 21.28
N TRP A 102 7.21 12.07 20.52
CA TRP A 102 8.30 11.22 21.02
C TRP A 102 9.67 11.92 21.05
N VAL A 103 9.83 13.04 20.32
CA VAL A 103 11.14 13.71 20.15
C VAL A 103 11.41 14.79 21.21
N HIS A 104 10.41 15.17 22.01
CA HIS A 104 10.57 16.15 23.11
C HIS A 104 10.66 15.52 24.50
N GLY A 105 10.96 14.22 24.58
CA GLY A 105 11.09 13.46 25.82
C GLY A 105 12.49 12.92 26.10
N VAL A 106 13.55 13.57 25.59
CA VAL A 106 14.96 13.33 25.98
C VAL A 106 15.63 14.66 26.27
#